data_AF-A0A973A1R8-F1
#
_entry.id   AF-A0A973A1R8-F1
#
_cell.length_a   1.000
_cell.length_b   1.000
_cell.length_c   1.000
_cell.angle_alpha   90.00
_cell.angle_beta   90.00
_cell.angle_gamma   90.00
#
_symmetry.space_group_name_H-M   'P 1'
#
loop_
_entity.id
_entity.type
_entity.pdbx_description
1 polymer ?
#
loop_
_entity_poly.entity_id
_entity_poly.type
_entity_poly.pdbx_seq_one_letter_code
_entity_poly.pdbx_strand_id
1 'polypeptide(L)'
;MNKRTAIITCAVSICVINVCSTAWGIVDTRAIETVREKSVLNTSDLRAIDVFVQDAVEEVLRARDKDFATIAKTRSILISRQTSNVPNQKQYAQTFLESAETHITAALKEAQALPPARRAKVRVNLFIIAQALNRESLVTAALHYLSDPSKPVSYWATQLVTSQAAIAMINSSSPQSGPLITALNKLALLASPETLSLIIPFAAQLKTAAGQELILTIAEGRIKQYESNSVSHELADIKVLSGLCAQFNANGPSKTQCAQHFAQLLSYAIQRYAKNQARLTDQQKQDLISIIAETEEKCIAGLTKQPQTTLRRAIERGDMTALMTEHDRLLGSAAEKGVLPELLHFSYKAGKQEQDMPLTLNVG
;
A
#
# COMPACT_ATOMS: atom_id res chain seq x y z
N MET A 1 77.25 9.80 20.89
CA MET A 1 76.38 9.97 22.07
C MET A 1 75.73 11.34 22.03
N ASN A 2 74.45 11.47 22.38
CA ASN A 2 73.66 12.71 22.59
C ASN A 2 73.48 13.64 21.37
N LYS A 3 72.31 14.25 21.06
CA LYS A 3 71.26 14.98 21.83
C LYS A 3 71.70 16.41 22.23
N ARG A 4 70.84 17.45 22.24
CA ARG A 4 69.35 17.50 22.17
C ARG A 4 68.82 18.20 20.89
N THR A 5 67.85 19.14 20.97
CA THR A 5 66.91 19.51 19.87
C THR A 5 66.24 20.89 20.03
N ALA A 6 66.00 21.61 18.91
CA ALA A 6 64.97 22.66 18.70
C ALA A 6 64.41 22.42 17.27
N ILE A 7 63.13 22.19 16.95
CA ILE A 7 61.82 22.69 17.44
C ILE A 7 61.61 24.17 17.02
N ILE A 8 60.52 24.61 16.38
CA ILE A 8 59.23 23.93 16.05
C ILE A 8 59.27 23.30 14.62
N THR A 9 58.31 23.31 13.66
CA THR A 9 56.95 23.90 13.46
C THR A 9 56.08 22.95 12.58
N CYS A 10 54.95 23.39 12.00
CA CYS A 10 53.98 22.55 11.27
C CYS A 10 53.84 22.90 9.77
N ALA A 11 53.54 21.89 8.95
CA ALA A 11 52.68 22.03 7.76
C ALA A 11 51.97 20.69 7.48
N VAL A 12 50.64 20.67 7.46
CA VAL A 12 49.85 19.46 7.12
C VAL A 12 49.69 19.38 5.61
N SER A 13 50.23 18.35 4.98
CA SER A 13 50.04 18.08 3.55
C SER A 13 49.01 16.97 3.33
N ILE A 14 47.75 17.37 3.19
CA ILE A 14 46.66 16.50 2.73
C ILE A 14 46.97 16.06 1.29
N CYS A 15 47.36 14.80 1.09
CA CYS A 15 47.55 14.25 -0.25
C CYS A 15 46.27 13.59 -0.77
N VAL A 16 45.52 14.40 -1.53
CA VAL A 16 44.64 13.98 -2.64
C VAL A 16 43.68 12.82 -2.31
N ILE A 17 42.49 13.16 -1.81
CA ILE A 17 41.31 12.33 -2.09
C ILE A 17 41.08 12.42 -3.59
N ASN A 18 41.50 11.40 -4.33
CA ASN A 18 41.39 11.37 -5.78
C ASN A 18 39.94 10.98 -6.17
N VAL A 19 39.00 11.90 -5.91
CA VAL A 19 37.64 11.83 -6.42
C VAL A 19 37.73 12.02 -7.93
N CYS A 20 37.92 10.93 -8.66
CA CYS A 20 37.75 10.91 -10.10
C CYS A 20 36.28 11.27 -10.40
N SER A 21 36.04 12.54 -10.72
CA SER A 21 34.74 13.04 -11.15
C SER A 21 34.34 12.34 -12.44
N THR A 22 33.52 11.29 -12.30
CA THR A 22 33.10 10.44 -13.40
C THR A 22 32.35 11.27 -14.45
N ALA A 23 32.61 11.00 -15.72
CA ALA A 23 31.95 11.67 -16.83
C ALA A 23 30.44 11.48 -16.72
N TRP A 24 29.68 12.57 -16.85
CA TRP A 24 28.29 12.62 -16.39
C TRP A 24 27.37 11.69 -17.19
N GLY A 25 26.65 10.79 -16.50
CA GLY A 25 25.47 10.11 -17.06
C GLY A 25 25.22 8.67 -16.62
N ILE A 26 26.20 7.97 -16.04
CA ILE A 26 26.07 6.57 -15.58
C ILE A 26 26.91 6.37 -14.32
N VAL A 27 26.34 5.70 -13.30
CA VAL A 27 27.04 5.26 -12.08
C VAL A 27 28.13 4.25 -12.44
N ASP A 28 29.35 4.42 -11.92
CA ASP A 28 30.42 3.44 -12.16
C ASP A 28 30.14 2.14 -11.39
N THR A 29 30.15 1.02 -12.10
CA THR A 29 29.86 -0.30 -11.54
C THR A 29 31.11 -1.14 -11.29
N ARG A 30 32.29 -0.73 -11.77
CA ARG A 30 33.50 -1.57 -11.77
C ARG A 30 33.95 -1.98 -10.37
N ALA A 31 33.95 -1.03 -9.43
CA ALA A 31 34.31 -1.29 -8.04
C ALA A 31 33.33 -2.25 -7.36
N ILE A 32 32.02 -2.05 -7.58
CA ILE A 32 30.99 -2.88 -6.94
C ILE A 32 30.93 -4.29 -7.52
N GLU A 33 31.12 -4.51 -8.83
CA GLU A 33 31.24 -5.89 -9.38
C GLU A 33 32.44 -6.63 -8.77
N THR A 34 33.59 -5.96 -8.68
CA THR A 34 34.81 -6.52 -8.07
C THR A 34 34.59 -6.90 -6.60
N VAL A 35 33.68 -6.23 -5.89
CA VAL A 35 33.29 -6.58 -4.51
C VAL A 35 32.22 -7.67 -4.47
N ARG A 36 31.28 -7.69 -5.43
CA ARG A 36 30.22 -8.71 -5.53
C ARG A 36 30.75 -10.12 -5.75
N GLU A 37 31.97 -10.27 -6.27
CA GLU A 37 32.65 -11.56 -6.46
C GLU A 37 33.43 -12.07 -5.23
N LYS A 38 33.55 -11.27 -4.15
CA LYS A 38 34.37 -11.61 -2.98
C LYS A 38 33.61 -12.37 -1.89
N SER A 39 34.18 -13.49 -1.46
CA SER A 39 33.70 -14.29 -0.32
C SER A 39 33.98 -13.67 1.05
N VAL A 40 35.01 -12.83 1.16
CA VAL A 40 35.39 -12.11 2.39
C VAL A 40 35.65 -10.64 2.03
N LEU A 41 35.06 -9.71 2.78
CA LEU A 41 35.20 -8.26 2.54
C LEU A 41 36.10 -7.60 3.57
N ASN A 42 36.99 -6.73 3.11
CA ASN A 42 37.75 -5.82 3.97
C ASN A 42 37.12 -4.40 3.99
N THR A 43 37.61 -3.50 4.84
CA THR A 43 37.08 -2.14 5.01
C THR A 43 37.03 -1.31 3.71
N SER A 44 37.94 -1.56 2.75
CA SER A 44 37.91 -0.89 1.44
C SER A 44 36.80 -1.44 0.54
N ASP A 45 36.45 -2.72 0.67
CA ASP A 45 35.34 -3.33 -0.05
C ASP A 45 33.99 -2.80 0.47
N LEU A 46 33.85 -2.68 1.80
CA LEU A 46 32.67 -2.09 2.43
C LEU A 46 32.48 -0.62 2.01
N ARG A 47 33.57 0.16 1.92
CA ARG A 47 33.52 1.53 1.39
C ARG A 47 33.15 1.58 -0.10
N ALA A 48 33.57 0.62 -0.90
CA ALA A 48 33.18 0.55 -2.32
C ALA A 48 31.69 0.20 -2.51
N ILE A 49 31.07 -0.53 -1.57
CA ILE A 49 29.60 -0.68 -1.51
C ILE A 49 28.96 0.68 -1.21
N ASP A 50 29.43 1.37 -0.17
CA ASP A 50 28.83 2.63 0.28
C ASP A 50 28.89 3.74 -0.78
N VAL A 51 30.06 3.93 -1.42
CA VAL A 51 30.25 4.92 -2.50
C VAL A 51 29.36 4.60 -3.71
N PHE A 52 29.24 3.33 -4.12
CA PHE A 52 28.37 2.95 -5.24
C PHE A 52 26.89 3.29 -4.96
N VAL A 53 26.42 3.05 -3.73
CA VAL A 53 25.05 3.35 -3.33
C VAL A 53 24.84 4.86 -3.21
N GLN A 54 25.79 5.60 -2.63
CA GLN A 54 25.78 7.06 -2.59
C GLN A 54 25.68 7.66 -3.99
N ASP A 55 26.59 7.31 -4.90
CA ASP A 55 26.63 7.83 -6.28
C ASP A 55 25.29 7.58 -7.00
N ALA A 56 24.70 6.40 -6.83
CA ALA A 56 23.41 6.06 -7.44
C ALA A 56 22.23 6.88 -6.87
N VAL A 57 22.23 7.17 -5.57
CA VAL A 57 21.19 8.01 -4.93
C VAL A 57 21.39 9.49 -5.26
N GLU A 58 22.63 9.98 -5.27
CA GLU A 58 22.96 11.35 -5.67
C GLU A 58 22.62 11.61 -7.14
N GLU A 59 22.81 10.64 -8.03
CA GLU A 59 22.41 10.70 -9.44
C GLU A 59 20.87 10.87 -9.60
N VAL A 60 20.07 10.33 -8.66
CA VAL A 60 18.61 10.58 -8.59
C VAL A 60 18.31 12.01 -8.10
N LEU A 61 19.00 12.50 -7.07
CA LEU A 61 18.87 13.89 -6.59
C LEU A 61 19.23 14.93 -7.67
N ARG A 62 20.32 14.67 -8.39
CA ARG A 62 20.89 15.52 -9.45
C ARG A 62 20.12 15.46 -10.77
N ALA A 63 19.06 14.66 -10.88
CA ALA A 63 18.26 14.44 -12.08
C ALA A 63 17.35 15.63 -12.53
N ARG A 64 17.92 16.84 -12.50
CA ARG A 64 17.32 18.11 -12.94
C ARG A 64 16.79 18.00 -14.37
N ASP A 65 17.67 17.62 -15.30
CA ASP A 65 17.41 17.65 -16.76
C ASP A 65 17.40 16.25 -17.40
N LYS A 66 17.65 15.19 -16.61
CA LYS A 66 17.54 13.79 -17.05
C LYS A 66 16.08 13.40 -17.30
N ASP A 67 15.82 12.60 -18.32
CA ASP A 67 14.51 12.02 -18.56
C ASP A 67 14.17 10.91 -17.54
N PHE A 68 12.95 10.36 -17.60
CA PHE A 68 12.54 9.29 -16.67
C PHE A 68 13.27 7.95 -16.96
N ALA A 69 13.68 7.71 -18.22
CA ALA A 69 14.38 6.49 -18.62
C ALA A 69 15.82 6.43 -18.07
N THR A 70 16.55 7.55 -18.06
CA THR A 70 17.88 7.63 -17.43
C THR A 70 17.79 7.31 -15.94
N ILE A 71 16.79 7.86 -15.23
CA ILE A 71 16.58 7.57 -13.80
C ILE A 71 16.08 6.11 -13.61
N ALA A 72 15.32 5.55 -14.55
CA ALA A 72 14.99 4.11 -14.54
C ALA A 72 16.25 3.24 -14.68
N LYS A 73 17.21 3.62 -15.53
CA LYS A 73 18.50 2.94 -15.67
C LYS A 73 19.31 3.01 -14.37
N THR A 74 19.43 4.17 -13.73
CA THR A 74 20.11 4.31 -12.42
C THR A 74 19.47 3.42 -11.35
N ARG A 75 18.14 3.43 -11.23
CA ARG A 75 17.40 2.55 -10.30
C ARG A 75 17.66 1.07 -10.59
N SER A 76 17.62 0.66 -11.85
CA SER A 76 17.88 -0.72 -12.26
C SER A 76 19.32 -1.14 -11.96
N ILE A 77 20.30 -0.25 -12.17
CA ILE A 77 21.72 -0.47 -11.85
C ILE A 77 21.90 -0.69 -10.35
N LEU A 78 21.27 0.13 -9.50
CA LEU A 78 21.32 0.00 -8.04
C LEU A 78 20.64 -1.30 -7.57
N ILE A 79 19.37 -1.51 -7.92
CA ILE A 79 18.55 -2.64 -7.44
C ILE A 79 19.13 -3.99 -7.88
N SER A 80 19.66 -4.10 -9.11
CA SER A 80 20.31 -5.34 -9.59
C SER A 80 21.61 -5.70 -8.85
N ARG A 81 22.14 -4.80 -8.01
CA ARG A 81 23.37 -5.00 -7.24
C ARG A 81 23.15 -5.15 -5.74
N GLN A 82 21.90 -5.24 -5.26
CA GLN A 82 21.61 -5.45 -3.84
C GLN A 82 22.09 -6.81 -3.29
N THR A 83 22.40 -7.77 -4.16
CA THR A 83 23.00 -9.08 -3.81
C THR A 83 24.40 -9.23 -4.41
N SER A 84 25.26 -9.97 -3.70
CA SER A 84 26.54 -10.48 -4.18
C SER A 84 26.33 -11.60 -5.21
N ASN A 85 27.35 -11.85 -6.06
CA ASN A 85 27.40 -13.03 -6.93
C ASN A 85 27.80 -14.31 -6.15
N VAL A 86 28.37 -14.16 -4.94
CA VAL A 86 28.70 -15.27 -4.04
C VAL A 86 27.44 -15.68 -3.26
N PRO A 87 27.04 -16.98 -3.27
CA PRO A 87 25.89 -17.44 -2.50
C PRO A 87 26.03 -17.17 -1.00
N ASN A 88 24.93 -16.76 -0.37
CA ASN A 88 24.83 -16.51 1.09
C ASN A 88 25.82 -15.46 1.65
N GLN A 89 26.34 -14.55 0.82
CA GLN A 89 27.21 -13.45 1.24
C GLN A 89 26.41 -12.38 2.03
N LYS A 90 26.24 -12.62 3.34
CA LYS A 90 25.41 -11.77 4.22
C LYS A 90 26.01 -10.39 4.48
N GLN A 91 27.34 -10.28 4.60
CA GLN A 91 28.03 -9.02 4.91
C GLN A 91 27.80 -7.98 3.81
N TYR A 92 27.94 -8.41 2.55
CA TYR A 92 27.62 -7.58 1.37
C TYR A 92 26.19 -7.05 1.43
N ALA A 93 25.21 -7.96 1.58
CA ALA A 93 23.80 -7.61 1.56
C ALA A 93 23.41 -6.69 2.72
N GLN A 94 23.98 -6.91 3.90
CA GLN A 94 23.78 -6.05 5.07
C GLN A 94 24.35 -4.63 4.82
N THR A 95 25.63 -4.50 4.47
CA THR A 95 26.26 -3.19 4.24
C THR A 95 25.61 -2.43 3.07
N PHE A 96 25.18 -3.13 2.02
CA PHE A 96 24.43 -2.52 0.92
C PHE A 96 23.11 -1.92 1.40
N LEU A 97 22.35 -2.65 2.21
CA LEU A 97 21.06 -2.17 2.72
C LEU A 97 21.22 -1.06 3.76
N GLU A 98 22.21 -1.15 4.67
CA GLU A 98 22.52 -0.10 5.65
C GLU A 98 22.94 1.22 4.97
N SER A 99 23.78 1.13 3.93
CA SER A 99 24.15 2.29 3.11
C SER A 99 22.94 2.85 2.35
N ALA A 100 22.11 1.99 1.74
CA ALA A 100 20.94 2.43 0.98
C ALA A 100 19.89 3.10 1.89
N GLU A 101 19.64 2.56 3.08
CA GLU A 101 18.80 3.18 4.10
C GLU A 101 19.31 4.58 4.48
N THR A 102 20.62 4.71 4.69
CA THR A 102 21.29 5.97 5.04
C THR A 102 21.12 7.01 3.94
N HIS A 103 21.56 6.70 2.71
CA HIS A 103 21.57 7.67 1.61
C HIS A 103 20.17 8.00 1.10
N ILE A 104 19.24 7.03 1.03
CA ILE A 104 17.84 7.31 0.63
C ILE A 104 17.15 8.21 1.66
N THR A 105 17.39 8.00 2.97
CA THR A 105 16.81 8.85 4.02
C THR A 105 17.37 10.27 3.98
N ALA A 106 18.68 10.43 3.77
CA ALA A 106 19.30 11.73 3.52
C ALA A 106 18.71 12.42 2.27
N ALA A 107 18.60 11.69 1.16
CA ALA A 107 18.05 12.19 -0.09
C ALA A 107 16.57 12.61 0.01
N LEU A 108 15.74 11.89 0.77
CA LEU A 108 14.35 12.28 1.02
C LEU A 108 14.23 13.59 1.82
N LYS A 109 15.20 13.85 2.72
CA LYS A 109 15.33 15.10 3.47
C LYS A 109 15.82 16.24 2.57
N GLU A 110 16.90 16.03 1.81
CA GLU A 110 17.43 17.03 0.86
C GLU A 110 16.42 17.41 -0.23
N ALA A 111 15.62 16.44 -0.70
CA ALA A 111 14.55 16.69 -1.66
C ALA A 111 13.52 17.74 -1.20
N GLN A 112 13.40 17.99 0.12
CA GLN A 112 12.57 19.06 0.66
C GLN A 112 12.99 20.46 0.19
N ALA A 113 14.28 20.69 -0.05
CA ALA A 113 14.80 21.98 -0.54
C ALA A 113 14.60 22.19 -2.06
N LEU A 114 14.27 21.13 -2.81
CA LEU A 114 14.12 21.21 -4.28
C LEU A 114 12.83 21.93 -4.69
N PRO A 115 12.80 22.59 -5.87
CA PRO A 115 11.57 23.16 -6.46
C PRO A 115 10.48 22.09 -6.64
N PRO A 116 9.17 22.43 -6.52
CA PRO A 116 8.08 21.44 -6.41
C PRO A 116 8.07 20.34 -7.47
N ALA A 117 8.24 20.68 -8.76
CA ALA A 117 8.25 19.69 -9.85
C ALA A 117 9.43 18.71 -9.75
N ARG A 118 10.63 19.19 -9.37
CA ARG A 118 11.81 18.34 -9.11
C ARG A 118 11.63 17.51 -7.83
N ARG A 119 11.15 18.13 -6.76
CA ARG A 119 10.86 17.50 -5.46
C ARG A 119 9.97 16.26 -5.61
N ALA A 120 8.86 16.38 -6.34
CA ALA A 120 7.95 15.27 -6.59
C ALA A 120 8.63 14.14 -7.40
N LYS A 121 9.28 14.49 -8.53
CA LYS A 121 10.02 13.56 -9.38
C LYS A 121 11.09 12.78 -8.61
N VAL A 122 11.87 13.46 -7.77
CA VAL A 122 12.91 12.85 -6.93
C VAL A 122 12.30 11.92 -5.88
N ARG A 123 11.31 12.37 -5.10
CA ARG A 123 10.63 11.55 -4.08
C ARG A 123 10.04 10.27 -4.66
N VAL A 124 9.34 10.36 -5.80
CA VAL A 124 8.81 9.18 -6.50
C VAL A 124 9.91 8.17 -6.85
N ASN A 125 11.03 8.62 -7.39
CA ASN A 125 12.12 7.71 -7.76
C ASN A 125 12.82 7.10 -6.53
N LEU A 126 12.97 7.86 -5.44
CA LEU A 126 13.50 7.34 -4.16
C LEU A 126 12.55 6.31 -3.53
N PHE A 127 11.23 6.54 -3.55
CA PHE A 127 10.26 5.55 -3.05
C PHE A 127 10.20 4.28 -3.91
N ILE A 128 10.41 4.36 -5.22
CA ILE A 128 10.52 3.17 -6.07
C ILE A 128 11.77 2.33 -5.73
N ILE A 129 12.90 2.97 -5.40
CA ILE A 129 14.08 2.25 -4.87
C ILE A 129 13.73 1.61 -3.52
N ALA A 130 13.18 2.41 -2.59
CA ALA A 130 12.89 1.97 -1.24
C ALA A 130 11.87 0.81 -1.18
N GLN A 131 10.88 0.77 -2.08
CA GLN A 131 9.97 -0.36 -2.23
C GLN A 131 10.71 -1.62 -2.72
N ALA A 132 11.60 -1.49 -3.71
CA ALA A 132 12.37 -2.62 -4.23
C ALA A 132 13.38 -3.19 -3.21
N LEU A 133 13.88 -2.37 -2.28
CA LEU A 133 14.72 -2.81 -1.16
C LEU A 133 13.91 -3.40 0.01
N ASN A 134 12.63 -3.01 0.16
CA ASN A 134 11.67 -3.55 1.13
C ASN A 134 12.23 -3.58 2.58
N ARG A 135 12.45 -2.39 3.17
CA ARG A 135 13.08 -2.21 4.50
C ARG A 135 12.19 -1.42 5.47
N GLU A 136 12.21 -1.82 6.74
CA GLU A 136 11.33 -1.29 7.81
C GLU A 136 11.57 0.20 8.14
N SER A 137 12.84 0.63 8.15
CA SER A 137 13.23 2.03 8.30
C SER A 137 12.70 2.91 7.17
N LEU A 138 12.73 2.41 5.93
CA LEU A 138 12.21 3.11 4.76
C LEU A 138 10.67 3.15 4.73
N VAL A 139 10.00 2.11 5.22
CA VAL A 139 8.54 2.15 5.52
C VAL A 139 8.24 3.29 6.50
N THR A 140 9.01 3.38 7.58
CA THR A 140 8.86 4.44 8.59
C THR A 140 9.07 5.84 7.99
N ALA A 141 10.10 6.01 7.16
CA ALA A 141 10.37 7.28 6.47
C ALA A 141 9.24 7.73 5.52
N ALA A 142 8.49 6.78 4.94
CA ALA A 142 7.39 7.07 4.01
C ALA A 142 6.11 7.58 4.69
N LEU A 143 5.90 7.34 5.99
CA LEU A 143 4.69 7.72 6.74
C LEU A 143 4.36 9.22 6.60
N HIS A 144 5.38 10.09 6.59
CA HIS A 144 5.22 11.54 6.47
C HIS A 144 4.76 12.01 5.09
N TYR A 145 4.77 11.15 4.08
CA TYR A 145 4.51 11.48 2.67
C TYR A 145 3.16 10.93 2.16
N LEU A 146 2.42 10.20 2.98
CA LEU A 146 1.08 9.69 2.64
C LEU A 146 0.09 10.82 2.31
N SER A 147 0.24 11.96 2.98
CA SER A 147 -0.53 13.19 2.71
C SER A 147 0.22 14.22 1.85
N ASP A 148 1.25 13.82 1.08
CA ASP A 148 1.93 14.73 0.15
C ASP A 148 0.94 15.22 -0.93
N PRO A 149 0.84 16.55 -1.20
CA PRO A 149 -0.08 17.09 -2.19
C PRO A 149 0.19 16.59 -3.61
N SER A 150 1.38 16.09 -3.91
CA SER A 150 1.68 15.41 -5.15
C SER A 150 1.13 13.98 -5.10
N LYS A 151 0.00 13.74 -5.78
CA LYS A 151 -0.64 12.40 -5.85
C LYS A 151 0.32 11.26 -6.22
N PRO A 152 1.29 11.40 -7.16
CA PRO A 152 2.31 10.38 -7.38
C PRO A 152 3.21 10.10 -6.16
N VAL A 153 3.55 11.11 -5.36
CA VAL A 153 4.36 10.93 -4.14
C VAL A 153 3.55 10.20 -3.06
N SER A 154 2.31 10.64 -2.81
CA SER A 154 1.37 9.97 -1.90
C SER A 154 1.11 8.51 -2.29
N TYR A 155 0.93 8.23 -3.58
CA TYR A 155 0.77 6.88 -4.12
C TYR A 155 2.03 6.01 -3.89
N TRP A 156 3.22 6.50 -4.22
CA TRP A 156 4.46 5.72 -4.03
C TRP A 156 4.87 5.58 -2.55
N ALA A 157 4.51 6.53 -1.70
CA ALA A 157 4.58 6.36 -0.25
C ALA A 157 3.59 5.27 0.22
N THR A 158 2.36 5.25 -0.30
CA THR A 158 1.36 4.20 -0.02
C THR A 158 1.89 2.81 -0.42
N GLN A 159 2.44 2.67 -1.63
CA GLN A 159 3.07 1.45 -2.15
C GLN A 159 4.18 0.89 -1.24
N LEU A 160 4.91 1.75 -0.53
CA LEU A 160 5.94 1.35 0.41
C LEU A 160 5.36 0.99 1.79
N VAL A 161 4.42 1.77 2.33
CA VAL A 161 3.78 1.45 3.62
C VAL A 161 2.77 0.29 3.56
N THR A 162 2.46 -0.21 2.36
CA THR A 162 1.66 -1.43 2.12
C THR A 162 2.51 -2.63 1.65
N SER A 163 3.84 -2.52 1.77
CA SER A 163 4.80 -3.56 1.34
C SER A 163 4.91 -4.75 2.30
N GLN A 164 5.65 -5.79 1.89
CA GLN A 164 5.94 -6.94 2.76
C GLN A 164 6.78 -6.56 3.99
N ALA A 165 7.62 -5.52 3.91
CA ALA A 165 8.30 -4.96 5.08
C ALA A 165 7.33 -4.34 6.10
N ALA A 166 6.25 -3.71 5.63
CA ALA A 166 5.21 -3.17 6.49
C ALA A 166 4.36 -4.29 7.14
N ILE A 167 4.09 -5.38 6.41
CA ILE A 167 3.47 -6.60 6.97
C ILE A 167 4.39 -7.24 8.04
N ALA A 168 5.69 -7.33 7.76
CA ALA A 168 6.67 -7.86 8.71
C ALA A 168 6.78 -7.01 9.98
N MET A 169 6.84 -5.68 9.85
CA MET A 169 6.84 -4.71 10.96
C MET A 169 5.66 -4.95 11.92
N ILE A 170 4.45 -5.08 11.37
CA ILE A 170 3.22 -5.31 12.16
C ILE A 170 3.23 -6.69 12.81
N ASN A 171 3.58 -7.74 12.06
CA ASN A 171 3.61 -9.11 12.58
C ASN A 171 4.70 -9.32 13.63
N SER A 172 5.80 -8.56 13.60
CA SER A 172 6.84 -8.58 14.64
C SER A 172 6.50 -7.68 15.84
N SER A 173 5.35 -6.99 15.84
CA SER A 173 4.97 -6.00 16.85
C SER A 173 6.01 -4.88 17.04
N SER A 174 6.63 -4.43 15.94
CA SER A 174 7.60 -3.31 15.96
C SER A 174 6.97 -2.04 16.56
N PRO A 175 7.74 -1.18 17.28
CA PRO A 175 7.25 0.10 17.78
C PRO A 175 6.60 1.02 16.72
N GLN A 176 6.92 0.84 15.44
CA GLN A 176 6.36 1.64 14.34
C GLN A 176 5.01 1.12 13.82
N SER A 177 4.56 -0.05 14.27
CA SER A 177 3.29 -0.67 13.84
C SER A 177 2.06 0.19 14.18
N GLY A 178 2.00 0.73 15.40
CA GLY A 178 0.91 1.62 15.84
C GLY A 178 0.83 2.92 15.02
N PRO A 179 1.95 3.67 14.87
CA PRO A 179 2.04 4.80 13.94
C PRO A 179 1.63 4.47 12.50
N LEU A 180 2.07 3.33 11.95
CA LEU A 180 1.72 2.86 10.61
C LEU A 180 0.22 2.63 10.44
N ILE A 181 -0.40 1.84 11.31
CA ILE A 181 -1.86 1.58 11.27
C ILE A 181 -2.65 2.89 11.45
N THR A 182 -2.23 3.74 12.38
CA THR A 182 -2.86 5.06 12.61
C THR A 182 -2.81 5.96 11.37
N ALA A 183 -1.69 5.93 10.63
CA ALA A 183 -1.54 6.71 9.40
C ALA A 183 -2.38 6.12 8.25
N LEU A 184 -2.46 4.79 8.14
CA LEU A 184 -3.29 4.09 7.15
C LEU A 184 -4.79 4.28 7.39
N ASN A 185 -5.27 4.21 8.63
CA ASN A 185 -6.67 4.50 8.98
C ASN A 185 -7.07 5.94 8.59
N LYS A 186 -6.18 6.91 8.78
CA LYS A 186 -6.40 8.31 8.37
C LYS A 186 -6.37 8.50 6.85
N LEU A 187 -5.45 7.81 6.16
CA LEU A 187 -5.35 7.85 4.70
C LEU A 187 -6.57 7.22 4.03
N ALA A 188 -7.04 6.08 4.55
CA ALA A 188 -8.18 5.32 4.03
C ALA A 188 -9.45 6.16 3.82
N LEU A 189 -9.76 7.05 4.77
CA LEU A 189 -10.95 7.92 4.73
C LEU A 189 -10.89 9.01 3.64
N LEU A 190 -9.71 9.29 3.07
CA LEU A 190 -9.44 10.34 2.09
C LEU A 190 -8.73 9.81 0.83
N ALA A 191 -8.64 8.49 0.69
CA ALA A 191 -7.90 7.82 -0.36
C ALA A 191 -8.64 7.88 -1.71
N SER A 192 -7.87 8.00 -2.81
CA SER A 192 -8.40 7.77 -4.15
C SER A 192 -8.57 6.27 -4.42
N PRO A 193 -9.31 5.85 -5.47
CA PRO A 193 -9.51 4.44 -5.79
C PRO A 193 -8.20 3.67 -5.94
N GLU A 194 -7.17 4.29 -6.52
CA GLU A 194 -5.85 3.70 -6.73
C GLU A 194 -5.12 3.45 -5.39
N THR A 195 -5.26 4.38 -4.43
CA THR A 195 -4.71 4.25 -3.08
C THR A 195 -5.46 3.17 -2.28
N LEU A 196 -6.80 3.17 -2.31
CA LEU A 196 -7.62 2.08 -1.72
C LEU A 196 -7.27 0.72 -2.33
N SER A 197 -6.92 0.69 -3.62
CA SER A 197 -6.54 -0.52 -4.35
C SER A 197 -5.31 -1.24 -3.77
N LEU A 198 -4.49 -0.55 -2.97
CA LEU A 198 -3.31 -1.02 -2.24
C LEU A 198 -3.61 -1.31 -0.77
N ILE A 199 -4.32 -0.40 -0.09
CA ILE A 199 -4.60 -0.51 1.36
C ILE A 199 -5.48 -1.73 1.65
N ILE A 200 -6.50 -2.01 0.82
CA ILE A 200 -7.44 -3.10 1.11
C ILE A 200 -6.77 -4.49 1.01
N PRO A 201 -6.01 -4.85 -0.05
CA PRO A 201 -5.28 -6.12 -0.09
C PRO A 201 -4.21 -6.25 0.99
N PHE A 202 -3.58 -5.14 1.41
CA PHE A 202 -2.65 -5.13 2.54
C PHE A 202 -3.36 -5.46 3.86
N ALA A 203 -4.44 -4.75 4.18
CA ALA A 203 -5.22 -4.96 5.39
C ALA A 203 -5.78 -6.40 5.48
N ALA A 204 -6.20 -6.96 4.34
CA ALA A 204 -6.67 -8.36 4.26
C ALA A 204 -5.58 -9.39 4.57
N GLN A 205 -4.31 -9.11 4.23
CA GLN A 205 -3.16 -9.98 4.53
C GLN A 205 -2.73 -9.95 6.00
N LEU A 206 -3.00 -8.85 6.75
CA LEU A 206 -2.47 -8.64 8.09
C LEU A 206 -2.97 -9.63 9.16
N LYS A 207 -4.10 -10.33 8.94
CA LYS A 207 -4.67 -11.39 9.82
C LYS A 207 -4.69 -11.08 11.33
N THR A 208 -4.81 -9.80 11.67
CA THR A 208 -4.73 -9.25 13.03
C THR A 208 -5.88 -8.27 13.24
N ALA A 209 -6.17 -7.93 14.51
CA ALA A 209 -7.22 -6.96 14.85
C ALA A 209 -7.05 -5.61 14.11
N ALA A 210 -5.80 -5.14 13.97
CA ALA A 210 -5.48 -3.91 13.22
C ALA A 210 -5.82 -4.00 11.72
N GLY A 211 -5.67 -5.17 11.09
CA GLY A 211 -6.11 -5.40 9.71
C GLY A 211 -7.63 -5.40 9.57
N GLN A 212 -8.35 -5.95 10.56
CA GLN A 212 -9.81 -5.93 10.63
C GLN A 212 -10.33 -4.50 10.82
N GLU A 213 -9.75 -3.74 11.74
CA GLU A 213 -10.07 -2.33 12.02
C GLU A 213 -9.86 -1.43 10.78
N LEU A 214 -8.77 -1.62 10.04
CA LEU A 214 -8.47 -0.88 8.82
C LEU A 214 -9.47 -1.18 7.70
N ILE A 215 -9.87 -2.45 7.52
CA ILE A 215 -10.94 -2.84 6.58
C ILE A 215 -12.30 -2.26 7.00
N LEU A 216 -12.62 -2.28 8.30
CA LEU A 216 -13.87 -1.71 8.82
C LEU A 216 -13.92 -0.19 8.64
N THR A 217 -12.81 0.52 8.90
CA THR A 217 -12.69 1.97 8.67
C THR A 217 -12.97 2.34 7.21
N ILE A 218 -12.47 1.55 6.26
CA ILE A 218 -12.74 1.73 4.82
C ILE A 218 -14.22 1.45 4.53
N ALA A 219 -14.77 0.36 5.04
CA ALA A 219 -16.16 -0.04 4.80
C ALA A 219 -17.16 0.96 5.36
N GLU A 220 -16.95 1.45 6.58
CA GLU A 220 -17.78 2.49 7.22
C GLU A 220 -17.73 3.81 6.41
N GLY A 221 -16.55 4.20 5.93
CA GLY A 221 -16.38 5.34 5.04
C GLY A 221 -17.18 5.22 3.74
N ARG A 222 -17.22 4.02 3.13
CA ARG A 222 -18.03 3.75 1.93
C ARG A 222 -19.52 3.69 2.24
N ILE A 223 -19.95 3.03 3.31
CA ILE A 223 -21.34 2.97 3.77
C ILE A 223 -21.90 4.40 3.93
N LYS A 224 -21.16 5.31 4.58
CA LYS A 224 -21.52 6.73 4.72
C LYS A 224 -21.60 7.49 3.38
N GLN A 225 -20.81 7.10 2.38
CA GLN A 225 -20.89 7.66 1.03
C GLN A 225 -22.16 7.17 0.29
N TYR A 226 -22.62 5.93 0.49
CA TYR A 226 -23.91 5.48 -0.01
C TYR A 226 -25.07 6.19 0.71
N GLU A 227 -25.05 6.28 2.03
CA GLU A 227 -26.07 6.97 2.86
C GLU A 227 -26.29 8.44 2.47
N SER A 228 -25.20 9.16 2.18
CA SER A 228 -25.22 10.56 1.74
C SER A 228 -25.37 10.74 0.23
N ASN A 229 -25.53 9.64 -0.53
CA ASN A 229 -25.52 9.61 -2.00
C ASN A 229 -24.29 10.31 -2.65
N SER A 230 -23.17 10.40 -1.92
CA SER A 230 -21.90 10.99 -2.37
C SER A 230 -20.91 9.96 -2.94
N VAL A 231 -21.27 8.68 -2.94
CA VAL A 231 -20.43 7.60 -3.46
C VAL A 231 -20.12 7.76 -4.94
N SER A 232 -18.84 7.54 -5.25
CA SER A 232 -18.25 7.56 -6.58
C SER A 232 -17.18 6.46 -6.67
N HIS A 233 -16.79 6.11 -7.90
CA HIS A 233 -15.85 5.02 -8.17
C HIS A 233 -16.29 3.70 -7.52
N GLU A 234 -17.59 3.39 -7.66
CA GLU A 234 -18.27 2.23 -7.09
C GLU A 234 -17.46 0.93 -7.27
N LEU A 235 -16.78 0.71 -8.42
CA LEU A 235 -15.94 -0.47 -8.69
C LEU A 235 -14.90 -0.80 -7.60
N ALA A 236 -14.46 0.18 -6.81
CA ALA A 236 -13.55 -0.05 -5.68
C ALA A 236 -14.16 -0.96 -4.59
N ASP A 237 -15.49 -0.99 -4.47
CA ASP A 237 -16.21 -1.78 -3.46
C ASP A 237 -16.07 -3.30 -3.66
N ILE A 238 -15.73 -3.79 -4.86
CA ILE A 238 -15.31 -5.19 -5.09
C ILE A 238 -14.18 -5.57 -4.14
N LYS A 239 -13.16 -4.69 -4.02
CA LYS A 239 -12.03 -4.93 -3.13
C LYS A 239 -12.44 -4.85 -1.66
N VAL A 240 -13.31 -3.90 -1.29
CA VAL A 240 -13.80 -3.74 0.09
C VAL A 240 -14.59 -4.99 0.53
N LEU A 241 -15.54 -5.44 -0.29
CA LEU A 241 -16.36 -6.64 -0.02
C LEU A 241 -15.52 -7.91 0.01
N SER A 242 -14.57 -8.08 -0.91
CA SER A 242 -13.62 -9.20 -0.89
C SER A 242 -12.72 -9.18 0.36
N GLY A 243 -12.22 -8.00 0.76
CA GLY A 243 -11.41 -7.81 1.96
C GLY A 243 -12.16 -8.12 3.26
N LEU A 244 -13.42 -7.67 3.37
CA LEU A 244 -14.34 -8.03 4.45
C LEU A 244 -14.61 -9.55 4.48
N CYS A 245 -14.87 -10.15 3.32
CA CYS A 245 -15.15 -11.58 3.22
C CYS A 245 -13.96 -12.45 3.65
N ALA A 246 -12.73 -12.01 3.37
CA ALA A 246 -11.53 -12.68 3.85
C ALA A 246 -11.44 -12.74 5.39
N GLN A 247 -12.10 -11.82 6.12
CA GLN A 247 -12.14 -11.81 7.59
C GLN A 247 -13.16 -12.78 8.20
N PHE A 248 -14.07 -13.36 7.42
CA PHE A 248 -15.09 -14.29 7.96
C PHE A 248 -14.49 -15.58 8.54
N ASN A 249 -13.29 -15.96 8.09
CA ASN A 249 -12.51 -17.09 8.61
C ASN A 249 -11.37 -16.64 9.56
N ALA A 250 -11.27 -15.35 9.88
CA ALA A 250 -10.27 -14.83 10.81
C ALA A 250 -10.78 -14.88 12.26
N ASN A 251 -9.93 -15.35 13.18
CA ASN A 251 -10.22 -15.31 14.61
C ASN A 251 -10.01 -13.88 15.13
N GLY A 252 -11.09 -13.19 15.51
CA GLY A 252 -11.02 -11.85 16.08
C GLY A 252 -12.39 -11.35 16.54
N PRO A 253 -12.44 -10.40 17.49
CA PRO A 253 -13.70 -9.88 18.05
C PRO A 253 -14.55 -9.16 16.99
N SER A 254 -13.90 -8.63 15.94
CA SER A 254 -14.54 -7.86 14.88
C SER A 254 -15.13 -8.69 13.74
N LYS A 255 -15.07 -10.03 13.77
CA LYS A 255 -15.67 -10.90 12.74
C LYS A 255 -17.15 -10.55 12.45
N THR A 256 -17.95 -10.40 13.51
CA THR A 256 -19.38 -10.02 13.41
C THR A 256 -19.55 -8.63 12.80
N GLN A 257 -18.66 -7.68 13.12
CA GLN A 257 -18.66 -6.33 12.54
C GLN A 257 -18.33 -6.38 11.05
N CYS A 258 -17.35 -7.19 10.62
CA CYS A 258 -17.02 -7.37 9.21
C CYS A 258 -18.21 -7.97 8.43
N ALA A 259 -18.95 -8.91 9.03
CA ALA A 259 -20.14 -9.50 8.42
C ALA A 259 -21.27 -8.46 8.25
N GLN A 260 -21.53 -7.65 9.29
CA GLN A 260 -22.47 -6.52 9.24
C GLN A 260 -22.11 -5.51 8.14
N HIS A 261 -20.85 -5.09 8.07
CA HIS A 261 -20.39 -4.09 7.09
C HIS A 261 -20.41 -4.63 5.65
N PHE A 262 -20.05 -5.90 5.45
CA PHE A 262 -20.16 -6.55 4.14
C PHE A 262 -21.61 -6.58 3.65
N ALA A 263 -22.51 -7.04 4.52
CA ALA A 263 -23.92 -7.19 4.17
C ALA A 263 -24.60 -5.83 3.94
N GLN A 264 -24.26 -4.80 4.71
CA GLN A 264 -24.77 -3.45 4.51
C GLN A 264 -24.22 -2.79 3.22
N LEU A 265 -22.93 -2.94 2.93
CA LEU A 265 -22.31 -2.37 1.73
C LEU A 265 -22.82 -3.06 0.45
N LEU A 266 -22.96 -4.39 0.47
CA LEU A 266 -23.58 -5.16 -0.61
C LEU A 266 -25.05 -4.78 -0.81
N SER A 267 -25.80 -4.64 0.29
CA SER A 267 -27.18 -4.15 0.24
C SER A 267 -27.28 -2.80 -0.43
N TYR A 268 -26.42 -1.83 -0.07
CA TYR A 268 -26.43 -0.52 -0.71
C TYR A 268 -26.00 -0.55 -2.19
N ALA A 269 -25.09 -1.43 -2.60
CA ALA A 269 -24.78 -1.62 -4.02
C ALA A 269 -26.00 -2.15 -4.81
N ILE A 270 -26.67 -3.20 -4.31
CA ILE A 270 -27.88 -3.75 -4.94
C ILE A 270 -29.02 -2.72 -4.94
N GLN A 271 -29.28 -2.05 -3.82
CA GLN A 271 -30.32 -1.03 -3.71
C GLN A 271 -30.05 0.17 -4.63
N ARG A 272 -28.80 0.66 -4.72
CA ARG A 272 -28.42 1.75 -5.64
C ARG A 272 -28.65 1.35 -7.09
N TYR A 273 -28.28 0.13 -7.47
CA TYR A 273 -28.54 -0.39 -8.80
C TYR A 273 -30.03 -0.53 -9.09
N ALA A 274 -30.80 -1.22 -8.24
CA ALA A 274 -32.21 -1.51 -8.48
C ALA A 274 -33.12 -0.27 -8.42
N LYS A 275 -32.88 0.63 -7.46
CA LYS A 275 -33.78 1.77 -7.18
C LYS A 275 -33.43 3.04 -7.95
N ASN A 276 -32.16 3.25 -8.34
CA ASN A 276 -31.69 4.54 -8.87
C ASN A 276 -31.33 4.51 -10.38
N GLN A 277 -31.66 3.44 -11.13
CA GLN A 277 -31.22 3.25 -12.53
C GLN A 277 -31.32 4.48 -13.44
N ALA A 278 -32.43 5.23 -13.35
CA ALA A 278 -32.69 6.42 -14.17
C ALA A 278 -31.73 7.60 -13.91
N ARG A 279 -30.95 7.57 -12.81
CA ARG A 279 -29.97 8.60 -12.44
C ARG A 279 -28.52 8.13 -12.49
N LEU A 280 -28.28 6.84 -12.74
CA LEU A 280 -26.93 6.29 -12.87
C LEU A 280 -26.41 6.51 -14.29
N THR A 281 -25.14 6.90 -14.42
CA THR A 281 -24.43 6.81 -15.70
C THR A 281 -24.23 5.34 -16.09
N ASP A 282 -24.04 5.05 -17.37
CA ASP A 282 -23.87 3.66 -17.80
C ASP A 282 -22.59 3.02 -17.24
N GLN A 283 -21.53 3.80 -16.99
CA GLN A 283 -20.36 3.32 -16.25
C GLN A 283 -20.73 2.91 -14.82
N GLN A 284 -21.50 3.71 -14.08
CA GLN A 284 -21.93 3.34 -12.73
C GLN A 284 -22.85 2.10 -12.73
N LYS A 285 -23.69 1.92 -13.76
CA LYS A 285 -24.46 0.68 -13.93
C LYS A 285 -23.51 -0.51 -14.10
N GLN A 286 -22.51 -0.43 -14.97
CA GLN A 286 -21.55 -1.52 -15.18
C GLN A 286 -20.66 -1.78 -13.95
N ASP A 287 -20.25 -0.74 -13.23
CA ASP A 287 -19.53 -0.86 -11.96
C ASP A 287 -20.37 -1.61 -10.93
N LEU A 288 -21.65 -1.22 -10.74
CA LEU A 288 -22.56 -1.86 -9.79
C LEU A 288 -22.90 -3.31 -10.19
N ILE A 289 -23.11 -3.58 -11.48
CA ILE A 289 -23.27 -4.95 -12.00
C ILE A 289 -22.03 -5.80 -11.66
N SER A 290 -20.84 -5.24 -11.88
CA SER A 290 -19.56 -5.91 -11.58
C SER A 290 -19.42 -6.19 -10.09
N ILE A 291 -19.75 -5.23 -9.22
CA ILE A 291 -19.74 -5.41 -7.75
C ILE A 291 -20.65 -6.55 -7.32
N ILE A 292 -21.89 -6.58 -7.83
CA ILE A 292 -22.88 -7.57 -7.41
C ILE A 292 -22.49 -8.98 -7.90
N ALA A 293 -22.12 -9.12 -9.18
CA ALA A 293 -21.74 -10.40 -9.76
C ALA A 293 -20.43 -10.96 -9.16
N GLU A 294 -19.39 -10.13 -9.01
CA GLU A 294 -18.12 -10.55 -8.42
C GLU A 294 -18.26 -10.92 -6.93
N THR A 295 -19.14 -10.23 -6.19
CA THR A 295 -19.42 -10.57 -4.80
C THR A 295 -20.22 -11.87 -4.68
N GLU A 296 -21.22 -12.08 -5.55
CA GLU A 296 -21.98 -13.33 -5.63
C GLU A 296 -21.05 -14.53 -5.87
N GLU A 297 -20.20 -14.45 -6.90
CA GLU A 297 -19.30 -15.53 -7.31
C GLU A 297 -18.18 -15.79 -6.28
N LYS A 298 -17.47 -14.75 -5.83
CA LYS A 298 -16.25 -14.90 -5.01
C LYS A 298 -16.49 -14.92 -3.50
N CYS A 299 -17.64 -14.44 -3.03
CA CYS A 299 -17.95 -14.34 -1.59
C CYS A 299 -19.19 -15.18 -1.21
N ILE A 300 -20.34 -14.95 -1.84
CA ILE A 300 -21.62 -15.54 -1.41
C ILE A 300 -21.67 -17.05 -1.73
N ALA A 301 -21.17 -17.47 -2.91
CA ALA A 301 -21.10 -18.89 -3.26
C ALA A 301 -20.18 -19.70 -2.31
N GLY A 302 -19.04 -19.12 -1.92
CA GLY A 302 -18.12 -19.72 -0.95
C GLY A 302 -18.73 -19.86 0.46
N LEU A 303 -19.50 -18.86 0.90
CA LEU A 303 -20.21 -18.89 2.18
C LEU A 303 -21.35 -19.90 2.20
N THR A 304 -22.26 -19.82 1.23
CA THR A 304 -23.43 -20.70 1.13
C THR A 304 -23.08 -22.14 0.73
N LYS A 305 -21.83 -22.40 0.34
CA LYS A 305 -21.31 -23.69 -0.16
C LYS A 305 -22.08 -24.22 -1.37
N GLN A 306 -22.68 -23.31 -2.14
CA GLN A 306 -23.51 -23.59 -3.32
C GLN A 306 -23.20 -22.55 -4.40
N PRO A 307 -23.15 -22.93 -5.70
CA PRO A 307 -22.99 -21.96 -6.78
C PRO A 307 -24.16 -20.98 -6.83
N GLN A 308 -23.92 -19.71 -6.46
CA GLN A 308 -24.90 -18.63 -6.59
C GLN A 308 -24.74 -17.96 -7.96
N THR A 309 -25.85 -17.71 -8.64
CA THR A 309 -25.94 -16.98 -9.92
C THR A 309 -27.26 -16.22 -10.04
N THR A 310 -27.97 -16.05 -8.92
CA THR A 310 -29.36 -15.56 -8.88
C THR A 310 -29.39 -14.05 -9.02
N LEU A 311 -28.52 -13.33 -8.31
CA LEU A 311 -28.36 -11.87 -8.44
C LEU A 311 -27.91 -11.52 -9.85
N ARG A 312 -26.89 -12.23 -10.35
CA ARG A 312 -26.36 -12.06 -11.71
C ARG A 312 -27.42 -12.33 -12.79
N ARG A 313 -28.19 -13.42 -12.69
CA ARG A 313 -29.26 -13.74 -13.66
C ARG A 313 -30.43 -12.76 -13.63
N ALA A 314 -30.76 -12.20 -12.46
CA ALA A 314 -31.78 -11.16 -12.36
C ALA A 314 -31.33 -9.88 -13.09
N ILE A 315 -30.07 -9.48 -12.89
CA ILE A 315 -29.41 -8.38 -13.62
C ILE A 315 -29.38 -8.65 -15.14
N GLU A 316 -28.90 -9.81 -15.57
CA GLU A 316 -28.79 -10.19 -17.00
C GLU A 316 -30.15 -10.21 -17.72
N ARG A 317 -31.26 -10.32 -16.98
CA ARG A 317 -32.65 -10.28 -17.49
C ARG A 317 -33.33 -8.93 -17.35
N GLY A 318 -32.74 -7.97 -16.63
CA GLY A 318 -33.41 -6.72 -16.25
C GLY A 318 -34.51 -6.89 -15.19
N ASP A 319 -34.57 -8.04 -14.51
CA ASP A 319 -35.62 -8.38 -13.55
C ASP A 319 -35.31 -7.82 -12.16
N MET A 320 -35.71 -6.56 -11.94
CA MET A 320 -35.47 -5.88 -10.67
C MET A 320 -36.32 -6.45 -9.52
N THR A 321 -37.42 -7.14 -9.82
CA THR A 321 -38.22 -7.82 -8.80
C THR A 321 -37.48 -9.05 -8.28
N ALA A 322 -37.00 -9.93 -9.16
CA ALA A 322 -36.19 -11.08 -8.76
C ALA A 322 -34.88 -10.66 -8.06
N LEU A 323 -34.25 -9.55 -8.50
CA LEU A 323 -33.06 -9.00 -7.84
C LEU A 323 -33.34 -8.57 -6.40
N MET A 324 -34.48 -7.89 -6.16
CA MET A 324 -34.88 -7.49 -4.81
C MET A 324 -35.36 -8.67 -3.96
N THR A 325 -36.04 -9.66 -4.52
CA THR A 325 -36.40 -10.89 -3.80
C THR A 325 -35.16 -11.66 -3.34
N GLU A 326 -34.12 -11.76 -4.19
CA GLU A 326 -32.87 -12.43 -3.82
C GLU A 326 -32.03 -11.60 -2.83
N HIS A 327 -32.05 -10.27 -2.94
CA HIS A 327 -31.52 -9.37 -1.91
C HIS A 327 -32.16 -9.65 -0.55
N ASP A 328 -33.50 -9.63 -0.48
CA ASP A 328 -34.25 -9.80 0.77
C ASP A 328 -34.06 -11.22 1.34
N ARG A 329 -33.92 -12.25 0.51
CA ARG A 329 -33.58 -13.61 0.95
C ARG A 329 -32.16 -13.73 1.54
N LEU A 330 -31.18 -13.09 0.91
CA LEU A 330 -29.77 -13.16 1.34
C LEU A 330 -29.49 -12.29 2.56
N LEU A 331 -30.11 -11.10 2.62
CA LEU A 331 -29.77 -10.01 3.53
C LEU A 331 -30.88 -9.71 4.54
N GLY A 332 -32.11 -10.17 4.33
CA GLY A 332 -33.23 -10.00 5.24
C GLY A 332 -34.17 -8.87 4.86
N SER A 333 -35.38 -8.94 5.41
CA SER A 333 -36.50 -8.04 5.16
C SER A 333 -37.13 -7.57 6.48
N ALA A 334 -38.14 -6.70 6.40
CA ALA A 334 -38.89 -6.26 7.58
C ALA A 334 -39.72 -7.37 8.26
N ALA A 335 -39.83 -8.56 7.65
CA ALA A 335 -40.60 -9.69 8.16
C ALA A 335 -39.74 -10.91 8.53
N GLU A 336 -38.61 -11.12 7.84
CA GLU A 336 -37.78 -12.34 7.95
C GLU A 336 -36.29 -12.02 7.89
N LYS A 337 -35.49 -12.78 8.64
CA LYS A 337 -34.04 -12.62 8.71
C LYS A 337 -33.34 -13.24 7.50
N GLY A 338 -32.30 -12.58 7.00
CA GLY A 338 -31.54 -13.06 5.84
C GLY A 338 -30.60 -14.23 6.14
N VAL A 339 -30.35 -15.05 5.11
CA VAL A 339 -29.43 -16.20 5.19
C VAL A 339 -28.00 -15.81 5.61
N LEU A 340 -27.49 -14.65 5.19
CA LEU A 340 -26.15 -14.18 5.59
C LEU A 340 -26.10 -13.75 7.07
N PRO A 341 -27.04 -12.92 7.60
CA PRO A 341 -27.21 -12.70 9.03
C PRO A 341 -27.27 -13.98 9.90
N GLU A 342 -27.97 -15.02 9.45
CA GLU A 342 -28.02 -16.31 10.16
C GLU A 342 -26.68 -17.03 10.12
N LEU A 343 -26.13 -17.27 8.92
CA LEU A 343 -24.91 -18.05 8.67
C LEU A 343 -23.66 -17.44 9.33
N LEU A 344 -23.59 -16.11 9.40
CA LEU A 344 -22.48 -15.36 9.99
C LEU A 344 -22.77 -14.87 11.41
N HIS A 345 -23.92 -15.27 11.99
CA HIS A 345 -24.35 -14.99 13.36
C HIS A 345 -24.30 -13.49 13.71
N PHE A 346 -25.03 -12.67 12.95
CA PHE A 346 -25.17 -11.24 13.21
C PHE A 346 -26.62 -10.74 13.10
N SER A 347 -26.81 -9.50 13.52
CA SER A 347 -27.99 -8.64 13.35
C SER A 347 -27.51 -7.29 12.79
N TYR A 348 -28.33 -6.58 12.01
CA TYR A 348 -28.05 -5.21 11.60
C TYR A 348 -28.29 -4.25 12.76
N LYS A 349 -27.80 -3.00 12.65
CA LYS A 349 -27.91 -2.01 13.73
C LYS A 349 -28.34 -0.64 13.22
N ALA A 350 -29.48 -0.17 13.73
CA ALA A 350 -29.93 1.21 13.59
C ALA A 350 -29.64 1.95 14.91
N GLY A 351 -28.46 2.57 14.99
CA GLY A 351 -27.98 3.22 16.21
C GLY A 351 -27.80 2.22 17.37
N LYS A 352 -28.76 2.19 18.31
CA LYS A 352 -28.76 1.26 19.45
C LYS A 352 -29.70 0.06 19.30
N GLN A 353 -30.56 0.05 18.27
CA GLN A 353 -31.50 -1.05 18.04
C GLN A 353 -30.91 -2.06 17.07
N GLU A 354 -31.13 -3.35 17.35
CA GLU A 354 -30.82 -4.43 16.41
C GLU A 354 -32.01 -4.65 15.46
N GLN A 355 -31.72 -5.04 14.21
CA GLN A 355 -32.69 -5.24 13.14
C GLN A 355 -32.30 -6.45 12.29
N ASP A 356 -33.28 -7.13 11.69
CA ASP A 356 -33.05 -8.33 10.87
C ASP A 356 -32.85 -8.05 9.37
N MET A 357 -32.95 -6.77 8.96
CA MET A 357 -32.71 -6.28 7.59
C MET A 357 -31.65 -5.17 7.53
N PRO A 358 -30.96 -4.99 6.39
CA PRO A 358 -30.05 -3.86 6.18
C PRO A 358 -30.80 -2.51 6.14
N LEU A 359 -30.07 -1.44 6.46
CA LEU A 359 -30.56 -0.08 6.30
C LEU A 359 -30.92 0.19 4.83
N THR A 360 -32.05 0.87 4.62
CA THR A 360 -32.54 1.21 3.28
C THR A 360 -31.79 2.41 2.70
N LEU A 361 -31.42 2.34 1.42
CA LEU A 361 -30.84 3.49 0.71
C LEU A 361 -31.89 4.59 0.55
N ASN A 362 -31.59 5.80 1.03
CA ASN A 362 -32.44 6.97 0.85
C ASN A 362 -32.35 7.48 -0.59
N VAL A 363 -33.43 7.29 -1.35
CA VAL A 363 -33.57 7.81 -2.72
C VAL A 363 -34.26 9.18 -2.66
N GLY A 364 -33.46 10.22 -2.41
CA GLY A 364 -33.91 11.63 -2.47
C GLY A 364 -34.19 12.11 -3.89
#